data_AF-A0A6A3AK25-F1
#
_entry.id   AF-A0A6A3AK25-F1
#
_cell.length_a   1.000
_cell.length_b   1.000
_cell.length_c   1.000
_cell.angle_alpha   90.00
_cell.angle_beta   90.00
_cell.angle_gamma   90.00
#
_symmetry.space_group_name_H-M   'P 1'
#
loop_
_entity.id
_entity.type
_entity.pdbx_description
1 polymer ?
#
loop_
_entity_poly.entity_id
_entity_poly.type
_entity_poly.pdbx_seq_one_letter_code
_entity_poly.pdbx_strand_id
1 'polypeptide(L)'
;MSRPFIEYIIMGWDNLPRILLMYYTNFISSPEGYFQTVVCNIPEFAKTVINHDMYYIKWDNPPKQHPHVLSLNDLGRMIWSNAAFARKFK
;
A
#
# COMPACT_ATOMS: atom_id res chain seq x y z
N MET A 1 6.94 -5.47 -0.69
CA MET A 1 6.35 -6.72 -0.16
C MET A 1 7.42 -7.80 -0.13
N SER A 2 7.45 -8.64 0.91
CA SER A 2 8.47 -9.70 1.05
C SER A 2 8.16 -10.92 0.18
N ARG A 3 9.20 -11.65 -0.24
CA ARG A 3 9.05 -12.87 -1.06
C ARG A 3 8.12 -13.92 -0.42
N PRO A 4 8.21 -14.24 0.90
CA PRO A 4 7.32 -15.21 1.52
C PRO A 4 5.84 -14.82 1.47
N PHE A 5 5.52 -13.54 1.65
CA PHE A 5 4.14 -13.07 1.57
C PHE A 5 3.58 -13.14 0.15
N ILE A 6 4.40 -12.81 -0.86
CA ILE A 6 4.01 -12.95 -2.26
C ILE A 6 3.77 -14.41 -2.65
N GLU A 7 4.67 -15.32 -2.24
CA GLU A 7 4.49 -16.76 -2.47
C GLU A 7 3.21 -17.27 -1.81
N TYR A 8 2.91 -16.82 -0.60
CA TYR A 8 1.66 -17.16 0.10
C TYR A 8 0.40 -16.73 -0.68
N ILE A 9 0.38 -15.51 -1.20
CA ILE A 9 -0.76 -15.00 -1.97
C ILE A 9 -0.93 -15.75 -3.29
N ILE A 10 0.18 -16.03 -4.00
CA ILE A 10 0.16 -16.66 -5.33
C ILE A 10 -0.18 -18.15 -5.23
N MET A 11 0.50 -18.87 -4.33
CA MET A 11 0.37 -20.32 -4.20
C MET A 11 -0.81 -20.73 -3.31
N GLY A 12 -1.46 -19.75 -2.65
CA GLY A 12 -2.38 -19.91 -1.53
C GLY A 12 -3.18 -21.21 -1.54
N TRP A 13 -2.76 -22.14 -0.68
CA TRP A 13 -3.49 -23.37 -0.37
C TRP A 13 -4.67 -23.08 0.56
N ASP A 14 -4.56 -22.01 1.35
CA ASP A 14 -5.61 -21.49 2.21
C ASP A 14 -6.66 -20.71 1.40
N ASN A 15 -7.90 -20.68 1.90
CA ASN A 15 -9.04 -20.09 1.22
C ASN A 15 -9.03 -18.55 1.26
N LEU A 16 -8.41 -17.92 2.27
CA LEU A 16 -8.53 -16.47 2.46
C LEU A 16 -8.02 -15.64 1.26
N PRO A 17 -6.80 -15.83 0.71
CA PRO A 17 -6.33 -15.06 -0.44
C PRO A 17 -7.22 -15.22 -1.67
N ARG A 18 -7.83 -16.40 -1.87
CA ARG A 18 -8.74 -16.70 -2.99
C ARG A 18 -10.10 -16.04 -2.82
N ILE A 19 -10.69 -16.13 -1.63
CA ILE A 19 -11.97 -15.48 -1.30
C ILE A 19 -11.83 -13.98 -1.46
N LEU A 20 -10.78 -13.40 -0.89
CA LEU A 20 -10.52 -11.96 -1.03
C LEU A 20 -10.25 -11.60 -2.48
N LEU A 21 -9.57 -12.44 -3.27
CA LEU A 21 -9.34 -12.15 -4.69
C LEU A 21 -10.67 -12.05 -5.44
N MET A 22 -11.59 -13.01 -5.26
CA MET A 22 -12.93 -12.98 -5.86
C MET A 22 -13.78 -11.78 -5.42
N TYR A 23 -13.61 -11.34 -4.17
CA TYR A 23 -14.29 -10.16 -3.66
C TYR A 23 -13.73 -8.88 -4.29
N TYR A 24 -12.40 -8.73 -4.24
CA TYR A 24 -11.71 -7.52 -4.68
C TYR A 24 -11.67 -7.35 -6.21
N THR A 25 -11.95 -8.39 -7.01
CA THR A 25 -12.13 -8.25 -8.47
C THR A 25 -13.33 -7.37 -8.84
N ASN A 26 -14.29 -7.20 -7.93
CA ASN A 26 -15.48 -6.35 -8.13
C ASN A 26 -15.46 -5.07 -7.27
N PHE A 27 -14.30 -4.74 -6.68
CA PHE A 27 -14.15 -3.59 -5.78
C PHE A 27 -13.42 -2.43 -6.47
N ILE A 28 -13.81 -1.19 -6.20
CA ILE A 28 -13.14 0.00 -6.73
C ILE A 28 -11.78 0.16 -6.04
N SER A 29 -10.72 0.45 -6.79
CA SER A 29 -9.37 0.57 -6.23
C SER A 29 -8.91 -0.67 -5.45
N SER A 30 -9.17 -1.87 -5.99
CA SER A 30 -8.84 -3.16 -5.35
C SER A 30 -7.47 -3.24 -4.68
N PRO A 31 -6.38 -2.73 -5.28
CA PRO A 31 -5.05 -2.79 -4.66
C PRO A 31 -4.91 -1.96 -3.37
N GLU A 32 -5.79 -0.99 -3.13
CA GLU A 32 -5.77 -0.14 -1.93
C GLU A 32 -6.30 -0.87 -0.68
N GLY A 33 -6.95 -2.03 -0.82
CA GLY A 33 -7.46 -2.81 0.31
C GLY A 33 -7.09 -4.29 0.31
N TYR A 34 -6.82 -4.90 -0.85
CA TYR A 34 -6.57 -6.34 -0.94
C TYR A 34 -5.37 -6.79 -0.10
N PHE A 35 -4.21 -6.18 -0.31
CA PHE A 35 -2.96 -6.63 0.33
C PHE A 35 -2.98 -6.41 1.83
N GLN A 36 -3.54 -5.28 2.28
CA GLN A 36 -3.70 -4.92 3.69
C GLN A 36 -4.64 -5.91 4.38
N THR A 37 -5.77 -6.23 3.76
CA THR A 37 -6.73 -7.18 4.32
C THR A 37 -6.12 -8.58 4.42
N VAL A 38 -5.43 -9.06 3.39
CA VAL A 38 -4.78 -10.38 3.44
C VAL A 38 -3.71 -10.41 4.53
N VAL A 39 -2.77 -9.45 4.54
CA VAL A 39 -1.62 -9.50 5.47
C VAL A 39 -2.04 -9.37 6.93
N CYS A 40 -3.05 -8.56 7.24
CA CYS A 40 -3.49 -8.32 8.62
C CYS A 40 -4.35 -9.45 9.18
N ASN A 41 -4.94 -10.31 8.34
CA ASN A 41 -5.79 -11.42 8.79
C ASN A 41 -5.05 -12.76 8.89
N ILE A 42 -3.75 -12.80 8.59
CA ILE A 42 -2.92 -14.00 8.74
C ILE A 42 -1.94 -13.79 9.90
N PRO A 43 -2.07 -14.52 11.03
CA PRO A 43 -1.27 -14.30 12.24
C PRO A 43 0.25 -14.31 12.04
N GLU A 44 0.74 -15.11 11.11
CA GLU A 44 2.15 -15.23 10.75
C GLU A 44 2.69 -13.96 10.08
N PHE A 45 1.89 -13.34 9.19
CA PHE A 45 2.29 -12.14 8.45
C PHE A 45 1.92 -10.83 9.14
N ALA A 46 0.83 -10.80 9.92
CA ALA A 46 0.35 -9.60 10.60
C ALA A 46 1.43 -8.98 11.51
N LYS A 47 2.26 -9.83 12.13
CA LYS A 47 3.39 -9.41 12.99
C LYS A 47 4.54 -8.73 12.23
N THR A 48 4.56 -8.86 10.90
CA THR A 48 5.62 -8.31 10.02
C THR A 48 5.21 -7.00 9.36
N VAL A 49 3.98 -6.53 9.61
CA VAL A 49 3.44 -5.32 8.99
C VAL A 49 4.11 -4.08 9.55
N ILE A 50 4.62 -3.24 8.66
CA ILE A 50 5.07 -1.88 8.94
C ILE A 50 4.02 -0.95 8.33
N ASN A 51 3.42 -0.07 9.15
CA ASN A 51 2.39 0.87 8.70
C ASN A 51 2.99 2.11 8.01
N HIS A 52 3.84 1.86 7.01
CA HIS A 52 4.48 2.89 6.21
C HIS A 52 4.88 2.30 4.85
N ASP A 53 4.47 2.93 3.75
CA ASP A 53 4.72 2.43 2.38
C ASP A 53 6.02 2.97 1.75
N MET A 54 6.74 3.82 2.48
CA MET A 54 8.00 4.47 2.09
C MET A 54 7.86 5.49 0.93
N TYR A 55 6.65 5.98 0.69
CA TYR A 55 6.40 7.08 -0.25
C TYR A 55 6.08 8.39 0.49
N TYR A 56 6.73 9.47 0.08
CA TYR A 56 6.25 10.81 0.36
C TYR A 56 5.16 11.19 -0.64
N ILE A 57 3.95 11.43 -0.14
CA ILE A 57 2.81 11.87 -0.94
C ILE A 57 2.17 13.08 -0.26
N LYS A 58 1.99 14.15 -1.04
CA LYS A 58 1.33 15.38 -0.57
C LYS A 58 -0.15 15.34 -0.94
N TRP A 59 -1.01 15.38 0.08
CA TRP A 59 -2.46 15.38 -0.06
C TRP A 59 -3.07 16.71 0.39
N ASP A 60 -4.28 16.98 -0.11
CA ASP A 60 -5.20 17.93 0.53
C ASP A 60 -5.62 17.42 1.92
N ASN A 61 -6.14 18.30 2.76
CA ASN A 61 -6.80 17.93 4.01
C ASN A 61 -8.23 18.51 4.03
N PRO A 62 -9.29 17.69 3.84
CA PRO A 62 -9.26 16.23 3.68
C PRO A 62 -8.67 15.77 2.32
N PRO A 63 -8.14 14.53 2.22
CA PRO A 63 -7.57 14.01 0.99
C PRO A 63 -8.60 13.95 -0.15
N LYS A 64 -8.21 14.41 -1.34
CA LYS A 64 -8.98 14.23 -2.58
C LYS A 64 -8.56 12.94 -3.29
N GLN A 65 -9.15 12.63 -4.44
CA GLN A 65 -8.83 11.42 -5.22
C GLN A 65 -7.38 11.38 -5.75
N HIS A 66 -6.78 12.54 -6.03
CA HIS A 66 -5.42 12.61 -6.60
C HIS A 66 -4.50 13.49 -5.75
N PRO A 67 -3.24 13.07 -5.54
CA PRO A 67 -2.29 13.84 -4.77
C PRO A 67 -1.77 15.03 -5.57
N HIS A 68 -1.20 16.01 -4.87
CA HIS A 68 -0.57 17.17 -5.49
C HIS A 68 0.64 16.77 -6.34
N VAL A 69 0.90 17.58 -7.37
CA VAL A 69 2.18 17.53 -8.08
C VAL A 69 3.22 18.21 -7.19
N LEU A 70 4.31 17.50 -6.92
CA LEU A 70 5.41 17.97 -6.10
C LEU A 70 6.24 19.00 -6.86
N SER A 71 6.75 19.99 -6.13
CA SER A 71 7.60 21.05 -6.64
C SER A 71 8.88 21.18 -5.80
N LEU A 72 9.82 22.03 -6.23
CA LEU A 72 11.04 22.33 -5.44
C LEU A 72 10.72 22.87 -4.04
N ASN A 73 9.55 23.50 -3.84
CA ASN A 73 9.11 23.97 -2.54
C ASN A 73 8.82 22.82 -1.56
N ASP A 74 8.60 21.60 -2.06
CA ASP A 74 8.33 20.42 -1.24
C ASP A 74 9.61 19.63 -0.91
N LEU A 75 10.77 19.99 -1.48
CA LEU A 75 12.03 19.26 -1.35
C LEU A 75 12.45 19.05 0.10
N GLY A 76 12.34 20.09 0.93
CA GLY A 76 12.62 19.98 2.36
C GLY A 76 11.76 18.89 3.00
N ARG A 77 10.45 18.92 2.79
CA ARG A 77 9.52 17.93 3.36
C ARG A 77 9.78 16.52 2.85
N MET A 78 10.17 16.38 1.58
CA MET A 78 10.58 15.09 1.00
C MET A 78 11.79 14.52 1.76
N ILE A 79 12.85 15.32 1.96
CA ILE A 79 14.06 14.89 2.67
C ILE A 79 13.75 14.54 4.14
N TRP A 80 12.96 15.38 4.82
CA TRP A 80 12.61 15.17 6.23
C TRP A 80 11.68 13.97 6.46
N SER A 81 11.00 13.47 5.43
CA SER A 81 10.04 12.37 5.57
C SER A 81 10.67 10.99 5.79
N ASN A 82 11.98 10.84 5.58
CA ASN A 82 12.69 9.55 5.56
C ASN A 82 12.09 8.51 4.58
N ALA A 83 11.23 8.94 3.65
CA ALA A 83 10.69 8.10 2.60
C ALA A 83 11.75 7.92 1.50
N ALA A 84 11.88 6.69 1.00
CA ALA A 84 12.81 6.38 -0.10
C ALA A 84 12.29 6.88 -1.45
N PHE A 85 10.98 7.05 -1.58
CA PHE A 85 10.31 7.44 -2.82
C PHE A 85 9.38 8.62 -2.59
N ALA A 86 8.98 9.29 -3.67
CA ALA A 86 8.01 10.37 -3.65
C ALA A 86 7.15 10.38 -4.93
N ARG A 87 5.93 10.92 -4.84
CA ARG A 87 5.04 11.14 -5.99
C ARG A 87 4.02 12.25 -5.68
N LYS A 88 3.45 12.95 -6.67
CA LYS A 88 3.60 12.80 -8.14
C LYS A 88 4.48 13.90 -8.72
N PHE A 89 5.27 13.57 -9.73
CA PHE A 89 6.06 14.55 -10.50
C PHE A 89 5.42 14.78 -11.87
N LYS A 90 5.65 15.95 -12.45
CA LYS A 90 5.25 16.31 -13.81
C LYS A 90 6.41 16.96 -14.53
#